data_AF-A0A7S1GUQ7-F1
#
_entry.id   AF-A0A7S1GUQ7-F1
#
_cell.length_a   1.000
_cell.length_b   1.000
_cell.length_c   1.000
_cell.angle_alpha   90.00
_cell.angle_beta   90.00
_cell.angle_gamma   90.00
#
_symmetry.space_group_name_H-M   'P 1'
#
loop_
_entity.id
_entity.type
_entity.pdbx_description
1 polymer ?
#
loop_
_entity_poly.entity_id
_entity_poly.type
_entity_poly.pdbx_seq_one_letter_code
_entity_poly.pdbx_strand_id
1 'polypeptide(L)'
;LRSLQEALPELGEIESDIGEVLEIEGAYQDFISSHEKEIAALRREDQLRLPADMDYESTQLSTEEKELLRLVRPETLGQASRMPGVRPGTVLFLMKVAKEHQRRQR
;
A
#
# COMPACT_ATOMS: atom_id res chain seq x y z
N LEU A 1 1.05 33.02 -1.91
CA LEU A 1 -0.04 33.93 -1.51
C LEU A 1 0.05 35.34 -2.10
N ARG A 2 1.23 35.91 -2.36
CA ARG A 2 1.37 37.30 -2.84
C ARG A 2 0.60 37.59 -4.15
N SER A 3 0.58 36.66 -5.10
CA SER A 3 -0.22 36.75 -6.34
C SER A 3 -1.72 36.49 -6.14
N LEU A 4 -2.11 35.81 -5.05
CA LEU A 4 -3.50 35.56 -4.68
C LEU A 4 -4.10 36.73 -3.88
N GLN A 5 -3.29 37.44 -3.09
CA GLN A 5 -3.69 38.67 -2.38
C GLN A 5 -4.05 39.81 -3.32
N GLU A 6 -3.46 39.86 -4.52
CA GLU A 6 -3.84 40.80 -5.58
C GLU A 6 -5.24 40.50 -6.14
N ALA A 7 -5.66 39.23 -6.13
CA ALA A 7 -6.97 38.78 -6.60
C ALA A 7 -8.04 38.72 -5.48
N LEU A 8 -7.63 38.53 -4.23
CA LEU A 8 -8.47 38.55 -3.02
C LEU A 8 -7.77 39.35 -1.90
N PRO A 9 -8.08 40.65 -1.75
CA PRO A 9 -7.46 41.53 -0.75
C PRO A 9 -7.71 41.08 0.70
N GLU A 10 -8.79 40.34 0.94
CA GLU A 10 -9.21 39.79 2.23
C GLU A 10 -8.16 38.82 2.81
N LEU A 11 -7.32 38.20 1.96
CA LEU A 11 -6.19 37.36 2.37
C LEU A 11 -5.03 38.15 2.99
N GLY A 12 -5.07 39.49 2.92
CA GLY A 12 -4.12 40.38 3.60
C GLY A 12 -4.39 40.56 5.10
N GLU A 13 -5.58 40.16 5.59
CA GLU A 13 -5.97 40.26 7.00
C GLU A 13 -5.54 39.02 7.81
N ILE A 14 -5.03 37.97 7.15
CA ILE A 14 -4.57 36.74 7.78
C ILE A 14 -3.19 36.97 8.41
N GLU A 15 -3.01 36.53 9.66
CA GLU A 15 -1.73 36.56 10.37
C GLU A 15 -0.65 35.80 9.57
N SER A 16 0.57 36.34 9.51
CA SER A 16 1.60 35.84 8.57
C SER A 16 1.87 34.36 8.69
N ASP A 17 1.86 33.85 9.91
CA ASP A 17 2.17 32.45 10.23
C ASP A 17 1.03 31.53 9.74
N ILE A 18 -0.22 31.99 9.85
CA ILE A 18 -1.40 31.29 9.34
C ILE A 18 -1.40 31.32 7.80
N GLY A 19 -1.02 32.45 7.21
CA GLY A 19 -0.86 32.59 5.77
C GLY A 19 0.17 31.61 5.19
N GLU A 20 1.34 31.51 5.82
CA GLU A 20 2.39 30.57 5.40
C GLU A 20 1.91 29.11 5.42
N VAL A 21 1.21 28.71 6.49
CA VAL A 21 0.62 27.36 6.59
C VAL A 21 -0.42 27.12 5.49
N LEU A 22 -1.31 28.07 5.24
CA LEU A 22 -2.31 27.98 4.17
C LEU A 22 -1.69 27.87 2.78
N GLU A 23 -0.58 28.57 2.53
CA GLU A 23 0.16 28.47 1.28
C GLU A 23 0.79 27.10 1.10
N ILE A 24 1.38 26.54 2.15
CA ILE A 24 1.94 25.18 2.15
C ILE A 24 0.82 24.17 1.94
N GLU A 25 -0.22 24.17 2.78
CA GLU A 25 -1.31 23.20 2.69
C GLU A 25 -2.00 23.26 1.32
N GLY A 26 -2.30 24.47 0.81
CA GLY A 26 -2.89 24.65 -0.51
C GLY A 26 -2.00 24.16 -1.65
N ALA A 27 -0.70 24.45 -1.60
CA ALA A 27 0.25 24.03 -2.65
C ALA A 27 0.47 22.50 -2.68
N TYR A 28 0.37 21.83 -1.52
CA TYR A 28 0.62 20.40 -1.41
C TYR A 28 -0.64 19.52 -1.38
N GLN A 29 -1.84 20.10 -1.28
CA GLN A 29 -3.09 19.35 -1.14
C GLN A 29 -3.30 18.31 -2.25
N ASP A 30 -3.04 18.67 -3.49
CA ASP A 30 -3.22 17.77 -4.64
C ASP A 30 -2.24 16.58 -4.58
N PHE A 31 -1.00 16.83 -4.14
CA PHE A 31 0.02 15.79 -3.96
C PHE A 31 -0.34 14.87 -2.81
N ILE A 32 -0.75 15.43 -1.66
CA ILE A 32 -1.16 14.66 -0.48
C ILE A 32 -2.33 13.73 -0.84
N SER A 33 -3.37 14.26 -1.49
CA SER A 33 -4.55 13.46 -1.86
C SER A 33 -4.23 12.31 -2.82
N SER A 34 -3.24 12.49 -3.70
CA SER A 34 -2.78 11.45 -4.62
C SER A 34 -1.96 10.39 -3.90
N HIS A 35 -1.02 10.81 -3.04
CA HIS A 35 -0.22 9.89 -2.23
C HIS A 35 -1.05 9.10 -1.23
N GLU A 36 -2.10 9.68 -0.67
CA GLU A 36 -3.03 8.93 0.19
C GLU A 36 -3.70 7.78 -0.55
N LYS A 37 -4.06 7.97 -1.82
CA LYS A 37 -4.64 6.90 -2.66
C LYS A 37 -3.61 5.80 -2.94
N GLU A 38 -2.37 6.16 -3.23
CA GLU A 38 -1.26 5.21 -3.42
C GLU A 38 -0.97 4.42 -2.15
N ILE A 39 -0.85 5.09 -1.00
CA ILE A 39 -0.66 4.47 0.31
C ILE A 39 -1.82 3.52 0.61
N ALA A 40 -3.06 3.92 0.34
CA ALA A 40 -4.22 3.07 0.52
C ALA A 40 -4.19 1.84 -0.40
N ALA A 41 -3.76 1.98 -1.66
CA ALA A 41 -3.60 0.86 -2.58
C ALA A 41 -2.52 -0.12 -2.10
N LEU A 42 -1.34 0.39 -1.73
CA LEU A 42 -0.25 -0.42 -1.17
C LEU A 42 -0.68 -1.16 0.10
N ARG A 43 -1.37 -0.47 1.02
CA ARG A 43 -1.91 -1.09 2.24
C ARG A 43 -2.89 -2.22 1.93
N ARG A 44 -3.75 -2.05 0.92
CA ARG A 44 -4.68 -3.10 0.50
C ARG A 44 -3.95 -4.34 -0.03
N GLU A 45 -2.90 -4.15 -0.81
CA GLU A 45 -2.08 -5.27 -1.31
C GLU A 45 -1.32 -5.96 -0.18
N ASP A 46 -0.74 -5.18 0.74
CA ASP A 46 -0.04 -5.69 1.92
C ASP A 46 -0.94 -6.50 2.87
N GLN A 47 -2.22 -6.11 2.97
CA GLN A 47 -3.23 -6.76 3.80
C GLN A 47 -3.98 -7.89 3.09
N LEU A 48 -3.61 -8.24 1.85
CA LEU A 48 -4.23 -9.34 1.14
C LEU A 48 -3.97 -10.65 1.90
N ARG A 49 -5.01 -11.21 2.52
CA ARG A 49 -4.89 -12.43 3.34
C ARG A 49 -4.62 -13.65 2.49
N LEU A 50 -3.69 -14.48 2.97
CA LEU A 50 -3.41 -15.79 2.43
C LEU A 50 -4.28 -16.85 3.13
N PRO A 51 -4.72 -17.92 2.44
CA PRO A 51 -5.47 -19.00 3.07
C PRO A 51 -4.61 -19.72 4.12
N ALA A 52 -5.14 -19.88 5.33
CA ALA A 52 -4.41 -20.52 6.44
C ALA A 52 -4.12 -22.02 6.17
N ASP A 53 -5.00 -22.67 5.42
CA ASP A 53 -4.95 -24.07 5.02
C ASP A 53 -4.24 -24.30 3.69
N MET A 54 -3.52 -23.29 3.17
CA MET A 54 -2.81 -23.41 1.90
C MET A 54 -1.82 -24.58 1.93
N ASP A 55 -1.93 -25.45 0.93
CA ASP A 55 -0.98 -26.52 0.67
C ASP A 55 0.12 -26.01 -0.26
N TYR A 56 1.31 -25.78 0.30
CA TYR A 56 2.48 -25.36 -0.46
C TYR A 56 3.15 -26.53 -1.19
N GLU A 57 2.94 -27.77 -0.77
CA GLU A 57 3.66 -28.93 -1.31
C GLU A 57 3.24 -29.25 -2.74
N SER A 58 1.94 -29.12 -3.04
CA SER A 58 1.38 -29.32 -4.38
C SER A 58 1.68 -28.20 -5.37
N THR A 59 2.41 -27.15 -4.96
CA THR A 59 2.71 -26.00 -5.82
C THR A 59 3.96 -26.21 -6.69
N GLN A 60 4.14 -25.33 -7.68
CA GLN A 60 5.32 -25.29 -8.55
C GLN A 60 6.50 -24.49 -7.97
N LEU A 61 6.40 -24.07 -6.70
CA LEU A 61 7.45 -23.30 -6.02
C LEU A 61 8.72 -24.15 -5.82
N SER A 62 9.87 -23.52 -5.62
CA SER A 62 11.09 -24.28 -5.30
C SER A 62 10.96 -24.96 -3.93
N THR A 63 11.77 -26.00 -3.71
CA THR A 63 11.83 -26.68 -2.40
C THR A 63 12.13 -25.70 -1.27
N GLU A 64 13.07 -24.78 -1.47
CA GLU A 64 13.43 -23.74 -0.49
C GLU A 64 12.25 -22.79 -0.20
N GLU A 65 11.50 -22.38 -1.21
CA GLU A 65 10.33 -21.52 -1.03
C GLU A 65 9.20 -22.25 -0.31
N LYS A 66 8.97 -23.52 -0.65
CA LYS A 66 7.98 -24.37 0.04
C LYS A 66 8.34 -24.53 1.50
N GLU A 67 9.59 -24.86 1.80
CA GLU A 67 10.09 -25.02 3.17
C GLU A 67 9.93 -23.72 3.97
N LEU A 68 10.36 -22.59 3.39
CA LEU A 68 10.25 -21.28 4.00
C LEU A 68 8.79 -20.89 4.29
N LEU A 69 7.89 -21.06 3.31
CA LEU A 69 6.47 -20.73 3.46
C LEU A 69 5.76 -21.67 4.44
N ARG A 70 6.15 -22.94 4.50
CA ARG A 70 5.64 -23.90 5.49
C ARG A 70 6.08 -23.57 6.90
N LEU A 71 7.31 -23.08 7.06
CA LEU A 71 7.87 -22.70 8.36
C LEU A 71 7.26 -21.40 8.87
N VAL A 72 7.21 -20.37 8.03
CA VAL A 72 6.78 -19.02 8.45
C VAL A 72 5.26 -18.86 8.43
N ARG A 73 4.55 -19.55 7.51
CA ARG A 73 3.09 -19.45 7.34
C ARG A 73 2.59 -18.00 7.31
N PRO A 74 3.01 -17.20 6.31
CA PRO A 74 2.62 -15.80 6.27
C PRO A 74 1.10 -15.64 6.17
N GLU A 75 0.54 -14.75 6.98
CA GLU A 75 -0.90 -14.46 7.00
C GLU A 75 -1.32 -13.51 5.87
N THR A 76 -0.39 -12.69 5.40
CA THR A 76 -0.64 -11.72 4.33
C THR A 76 0.42 -11.74 3.24
N LEU A 77 0.02 -11.26 2.05
CA LEU A 77 0.93 -11.10 0.93
C LEU A 77 2.10 -10.17 1.27
N GLY A 78 1.84 -9.09 2.01
CA GLY A 78 2.89 -8.16 2.44
C GLY A 78 3.91 -8.79 3.39
N GLN A 79 3.48 -9.71 4.26
CA GLN A 79 4.41 -10.47 5.09
C GLN A 79 5.29 -11.37 4.23
N ALA A 80 4.69 -12.10 3.28
CA ALA A 80 5.42 -12.98 2.36
C ALA A 80 6.44 -12.22 1.49
N SER A 81 6.09 -11.03 1.00
CA SER A 81 6.96 -10.25 0.10
C SER A 81 8.23 -9.72 0.78
N ARG A 82 8.19 -9.52 2.11
CA ARG A 82 9.34 -9.06 2.90
C ARG A 82 10.22 -10.18 3.45
N MET A 83 9.81 -11.44 3.28
CA MET A 83 10.57 -12.58 3.78
C MET A 83 11.86 -12.79 2.96
N PRO A 84 13.03 -12.88 3.61
CA PRO A 84 14.28 -13.20 2.93
C PRO A 84 14.17 -14.54 2.20
N GLY A 85 14.64 -14.60 0.95
CA GLY A 85 14.59 -15.81 0.11
C GLY A 85 13.28 -16.02 -0.67
N VAL A 86 12.26 -15.20 -0.44
CA VAL A 86 11.05 -15.21 -1.29
C VAL A 86 11.34 -14.45 -2.59
N ARG A 87 11.16 -15.14 -3.73
CA ARG A 87 11.36 -14.53 -5.06
C ARG A 87 10.11 -13.77 -5.51
N PRO A 88 10.25 -12.77 -6.41
CA PRO A 88 9.10 -12.04 -6.96
C PRO A 88 8.03 -12.95 -7.59
N GLY A 89 8.43 -14.03 -8.27
CA GLY A 89 7.50 -15.00 -8.86
C GLY A 89 6.61 -15.69 -7.83
N THR A 90 7.13 -15.92 -6.62
CA THR A 90 6.39 -16.53 -5.52
C THR A 90 5.37 -15.59 -4.94
N VAL A 91 5.71 -14.30 -4.80
CA VAL A 91 4.75 -13.26 -4.40
C VAL A 91 3.59 -13.19 -5.41
N LEU A 92 3.89 -13.21 -6.71
CA LEU A 92 2.85 -13.22 -7.76
C LEU A 92 1.94 -14.44 -7.68
N PHE A 93 2.51 -15.62 -7.43
CA PHE A 93 1.75 -16.86 -7.24
C PHE A 93 0.82 -16.76 -6.02
N LEU A 94 1.35 -16.33 -4.87
CA LEU A 94 0.57 -16.16 -3.63
C LEU A 94 -0.56 -15.14 -3.80
N MET A 95 -0.30 -14.03 -4.51
CA MET A 95 -1.32 -13.03 -4.83
C MET A 95 -2.47 -13.64 -5.65
N LYS A 96 -2.15 -14.46 -6.65
CA LYS A 96 -3.17 -15.14 -7.48
C LYS A 96 -4.03 -16.06 -6.62
N VAL A 97 -3.41 -16.88 -5.76
CA VAL A 97 -4.12 -17.80 -4.86
C VAL A 97 -5.04 -17.03 -3.90
N ALA A 98 -4.56 -15.95 -3.26
CA ALA A 98 -5.37 -15.14 -2.36
C ALA A 98 -6.58 -14.50 -3.07
N LYS A 99 -6.37 -13.93 -4.27
CA LYS A 99 -7.47 -13.34 -5.05
C LYS A 99 -8.52 -14.37 -5.46
N GLU A 100 -8.09 -15.59 -5.83
CA GLU A 100 -9.02 -16.69 -6.13
C GLU A 100 -9.80 -17.13 -4.89
N HIS A 101 -9.15 -17.23 -3.73
CA HIS A 101 -9.80 -17.58 -2.48
C HIS A 101 -10.85 -16.55 -2.06
N GLN A 102 -10.53 -15.24 -2.15
CA GLN A 102 -11.49 -14.17 -1.88
C GLN A 102 -12.69 -14.16 -2.82
N ARG A 103 -12.49 -14.52 -4.10
CA ARG A 103 -13.59 -14.63 -5.08
C ARG A 103 -14.53 -15.79 -4.76
N ARG A 104 -14.02 -16.91 -4.26
CA ARG A 104 -14.84 -18.08 -3.88
C ARG A 104 -15.66 -17.86 -2.59
N GLN A 105 -15.26 -16.89 -1.77
CA GLN A 105 -15.94 -16.53 -0.52
C GLN A 105 -16.99 -15.41 -0.69
N ARG A 106 -17.17 -14.90 -1.90
CA ARG A 106 -18.19 -13.90 -2.26
C ARG A 106 -19.33 -14.56 -3.00
#